data_AF-A0A953MHN6-F1
#
_entry.id   AF-A0A953MHN6-F1
#
_cell.length_a   1.000
_cell.length_b   1.000
_cell.length_c   1.000
_cell.angle_alpha   90.00
_cell.angle_beta   90.00
_cell.angle_gamma   90.00
#
_symmetry.space_group_name_H-M   'P 1'
#
loop_
_entity.id
_entity.type
_entity.pdbx_description
1 polymer ?
#
loop_
_entity_poly.entity_id
_entity_poly.type
_entity_poly.pdbx_seq_one_letter_code
_entity_poly.pdbx_strand_id
1 'polypeptide(L)' 'MTYFVYILTSLKDSKRYIGMTSDLNRRLKEHNSGKVKSTK' A
#
# COMPACT_ATOMS: atom_id res chain seq x y z
N MET A 1 1.25 -19.06 -7.63
CA MET A 1 0.99 -18.04 -6.59
C MET A 1 0.65 -16.74 -7.29
N THR A 2 -0.49 -16.13 -6.98
CA THR A 2 -0.97 -14.90 -7.63
C THR A 2 -0.42 -13.70 -6.88
N TYR A 3 0.16 -12.74 -7.60
CA TYR A 3 0.65 -11.49 -7.04
C TYR A 3 -0.11 -10.34 -7.69
N PHE A 4 -0.53 -9.37 -6.88
CA PHE A 4 -1.25 -8.18 -7.28
C PHE A 4 -0.32 -6.98 -7.22
N VAL A 5 -0.26 -6.22 -8.31
CA VAL A 5 0.39 -4.90 -8.35
C VAL A 5 -0.69 -3.85 -8.12
N TYR A 6 -0.43 -2.92 -7.21
CA TYR A 6 -1.38 -1.87 -6.83
C TYR A 6 -0.72 -0.50 -6.80
N ILE A 7 -1.52 0.54 -7.02
CA ILE A 7 -1.09 1.94 -7.00
C ILE A 7 -1.93 2.67 -5.95
N LEU A 8 -1.27 3.19 -4.92
CA LEU A 8 -1.87 4.11 -3.95
C LEU A 8 -1.51 5.53 -4.34
N THR A 9 -2.50 6.40 -4.43
CA THR A 9 -2.27 7.83 -4.70
C THR A 9 -2.57 8.61 -3.44
N SER A 10 -1.57 9.35 -2.93
CA SER A 10 -1.79 10.31 -1.85
C SER A 10 -2.66 11.44 -2.39
N LEU A 11 -3.85 11.61 -1.81
CA LEU A 11 -4.73 12.73 -2.14
C LEU A 11 -4.18 14.08 -1.66
N LYS A 12 -3.23 14.07 -0.71
CA LYS A 12 -2.63 15.27 -0.13
C LYS A 12 -1.49 15.83 -0.97
N ASP A 13 -0.64 14.95 -1.50
CA ASP A 13 0.61 15.33 -2.16
C ASP A 13 0.65 14.90 -3.64
N SER A 14 -0.43 14.29 -4.15
CA SER A 14 -0.50 13.64 -5.48
C SER A 14 0.61 12.62 -5.76
N LYS A 15 1.35 12.19 -4.72
CA LYS A 15 2.40 11.18 -4.82
C LYS A 15 1.80 9.81 -5.06
N ARG A 16 2.36 9.10 -6.04
CA ARG A 16 1.96 7.72 -6.37
C ARG A 16 2.94 6.75 -5.72
N TYR A 17 2.40 5.79 -5.00
CA TYR A 17 3.13 4.68 -4.42
C TYR A 17 2.72 3.41 -5.14
N ILE A 18 3.69 2.74 -5.75
CA ILE A 18 3.47 1.48 -6.48
C ILE A 18 4.03 0.36 -5.61
N GLY A 19 3.21 -0.66 -5.36
CA GLY A 19 3.59 -1.82 -4.55
C GLY A 19 3.07 -3.11 -5.15
N MET A 20 3.63 -4.22 -4.70
CA MET A 20 3.15 -5.57 -5.03
C MET A 20 2.88 -6.35 -3.75
N THR A 21 1.81 -7.15 -3.76
CA THR A 21 1.48 -8.06 -2.65
C THR A 21 0.77 -9.29 -3.19
N SER A 22 0.99 -10.45 -2.58
CA SER A 22 0.17 -11.64 -2.83
C SER A 22 -1.17 -11.60 -2.10
N ASP A 23 -1.31 -10.70 -1.11
CA ASP A 23 -2.52 -10.55 -0.29
C ASP A 23 -2.82 -9.06 -0.07
N LEU A 24 -3.82 -8.55 -0.78
CA LEU A 24 -4.26 -7.16 -0.71
C LEU A 24 -4.93 -6.84 0.65
N ASN A 25 -5.71 -7.77 1.21
CA ASN A 25 -6.42 -7.57 2.47
C ASN A 25 -5.45 -7.43 3.64
N ARG A 26 -4.44 -8.29 3.70
CA ARG A 26 -3.37 -8.19 4.71
C ARG A 26 -2.63 -6.86 4.58
N ARG A 27 -2.25 -6.49 3.35
CA ARG A 27 -1.49 -5.26 3.09
C ARG A 27 -2.27 -3.99 3.45
N LEU A 28 -3.57 -3.95 3.17
CA LEU A 28 -4.44 -2.83 3.52
C LEU A 28 -4.58 -2.67 5.05
N LYS A 29 -4.79 -3.78 5.77
CA LYS A 29 -4.82 -3.77 7.25
C LYS A 29 -3.50 -3.31 7.85
N GLU A 30 -2.37 -3.82 7.35
CA GLU A 30 -1.04 -3.41 7.82
C GLU A 30 -0.79 -1.93 7.58
N HIS A 31 -1.15 -1.42 6.40
CA HIS A 31 -1.01 -0.01 6.04
C HIS A 31 -1.87 0.89 6.94
N ASN A 32 -3.15 0.53 7.13
CA ASN A 32 -4.08 1.29 8.00
C ASN A 32 -3.71 1.20 9.49
N SER A 33 -3.03 0.13 9.91
CA SER A 33 -2.58 -0.05 11.31
C SER A 33 -1.37 0.83 11.69
N GLY A 34 -0.80 1.60 10.74
CA GLY A 34 0.31 2.51 11.01
C GLY A 34 1.65 1.84 11.36
N LYS A 35 1.77 0.52 11.21
CA LYS A 35 2.99 -0.24 11.54
C LYS A 35 4.15 -0.11 10.53
N VAL A 36 3.94 0.56 9.40
CA VAL A 36 4.96 0.70 8.35
C VAL A 36 5.45 2.15 8.24
N LYS A 37 6.74 2.37 8.49
CA LYS A 37 7.51 3.63 8.37
C LYS A 37 7.39 4.35 7.01
N SER A 38 6.73 3.76 6.02
CA SER A 38 6.64 4.27 4.64
C SER A 38 5.42 5.19 4.41
N THR A 39 4.91 5.84 5.46
CA THR A 39 3.90 6.91 5.41
C THR A 39 4.46 8.23 6.00
N LYS A 40 5.70 8.57 5.65
CA LYS A 40 6.21 9.94 5.76
C LYS A 40 6.36 10.54 4.38
#